data_AF-A0A225VBI3-F1
#
_entry.id   AF-A0A225VBI3-F1
#
_cell.length_a   1.000
_cell.length_b   1.000
_cell.length_c   1.000
_cell.angle_alpha   90.00
_cell.angle_beta   90.00
_cell.angle_gamma   90.00
#
_symmetry.space_group_name_H-M   'P 1'
#
loop_
_entity.id
_entity.type
_entity.pdbx_description
1 polymer ?
#
loop_
_entity_poly.entity_id
_entity_poly.type
_entity_poly.pdbx_seq_one_letter_code
_entity_poly.pdbx_strand_id
1 'polypeptide(L)'
;MATTHHGPGGPAKGDLPGRLSFVSGTSQPKDIEDGNHYTTVKSPDPTGIEGGALREGGAPDLKSKDSLGLLVQYAAVGLNYGVLPATIYPFLQNFLNASGTQVTTAQTLVVLPWSFKCFYGILSDCVPLWGYRRRPWMVIGWIICLLSLLIMA
;
A
#
# COMPACT_ATOMS: atom_id res chain seq x y z
N MET A 1 -15.68 39.38 -51.22
CA MET A 1 -14.68 39.97 -50.30
C MET A 1 -14.66 39.09 -49.05
N ALA A 2 -13.51 38.44 -48.80
CA ALA A 2 -13.06 37.72 -47.58
C ALA A 2 -13.93 36.55 -47.01
N THR A 3 -13.59 35.28 -47.33
CA THR A 3 -12.73 34.30 -46.57
C THR A 3 -13.49 33.52 -45.47
N THR A 4 -13.95 32.28 -45.70
CA THR A 4 -13.25 30.98 -45.47
C THR A 4 -12.73 30.74 -44.05
N HIS A 5 -13.29 29.75 -43.34
CA HIS A 5 -12.50 28.59 -42.88
C HIS A 5 -13.38 27.45 -42.35
N HIS A 6 -13.29 26.31 -43.03
CA HIS A 6 -13.59 24.98 -42.49
C HIS A 6 -12.34 24.51 -41.70
N GLY A 7 -12.56 23.71 -40.64
CA GLY A 7 -11.52 22.92 -39.97
C GLY A 7 -12.15 21.78 -39.16
N PRO A 8 -11.52 20.61 -39.06
CA PRO A 8 -12.18 19.31 -38.90
C PRO A 8 -12.19 18.78 -37.46
N GLY A 9 -12.94 17.70 -37.26
CA GLY A 9 -13.37 17.16 -35.96
C GLY A 9 -12.26 16.82 -34.96
N GLY A 10 -12.58 17.07 -33.68
CA GLY A 10 -11.90 16.52 -32.51
C GLY A 10 -12.82 15.52 -31.79
N PRO A 11 -12.31 14.36 -31.34
CA PRO A 11 -13.12 13.28 -30.78
C PRO A 11 -13.65 13.59 -29.37
N ALA A 12 -14.68 12.81 -29.01
CA ALA A 12 -15.57 12.97 -27.88
C ALA A 12 -14.90 13.09 -26.50
N LYS A 13 -15.58 13.80 -25.59
CA LYS A 13 -15.31 13.89 -24.16
C LYS A 13 -15.58 12.54 -23.49
N GLY A 14 -14.65 11.62 -23.60
CA GLY A 14 -14.62 10.35 -22.92
C GLY A 14 -13.22 9.80 -23.06
N ASP A 15 -12.60 9.50 -21.92
CA ASP A 15 -11.35 8.76 -21.75
C ASP A 15 -10.09 9.58 -21.37
N LEU A 16 -9.61 9.28 -20.15
CA LEU A 16 -8.22 9.28 -19.70
C LEU A 16 -7.53 10.62 -19.33
N PRO A 17 -7.52 10.99 -18.04
CA PRO A 17 -6.39 11.66 -17.41
C PRO A 17 -5.69 10.68 -16.47
N GLY A 18 -5.04 9.68 -17.04
CA GLY A 18 -4.21 8.75 -16.29
C GLY A 18 -3.20 8.15 -17.24
N ARG A 19 -2.06 8.83 -17.44
CA ARG A 19 -0.77 8.36 -18.00
C ARG A 19 0.08 9.46 -18.67
N LEU A 20 0.08 10.71 -18.20
CA LEU A 20 0.97 11.75 -18.75
C LEU A 20 2.28 11.99 -17.98
N SER A 21 2.50 11.30 -16.85
CA SER A 21 3.69 11.55 -16.01
C SER A 21 4.94 10.72 -16.41
N PHE A 22 4.97 10.05 -17.57
CA PHE A 22 6.05 9.11 -17.89
C PHE A 22 7.05 9.56 -18.97
N VAL A 23 6.92 10.75 -19.56
CA VAL A 23 7.89 11.20 -20.57
C VAL A 23 8.14 12.71 -20.44
N SER A 24 9.22 13.06 -19.75
CA SER A 24 10.01 14.26 -20.08
C SER A 24 11.44 14.07 -19.57
N GLY A 25 12.09 13.03 -20.09
CA GLY A 25 13.52 12.80 -19.98
C GLY A 25 14.17 13.01 -21.35
N THR A 26 14.29 14.26 -21.80
CA THR A 26 15.14 14.62 -22.93
C THR A 26 15.77 15.98 -22.67
N SER A 27 17.05 15.93 -22.34
CA SER A 27 18.02 17.00 -22.27
C SER A 27 18.01 17.91 -23.51
N GLN A 28 17.94 19.22 -23.31
CA GLN A 28 18.36 20.21 -24.31
C GLN A 28 19.72 20.78 -23.89
N PRO A 29 20.73 20.79 -24.77
CA PRO A 29 22.04 21.36 -24.49
C PRO A 29 21.96 22.88 -24.67
N LYS A 30 22.54 23.65 -23.76
CA LYS A 30 22.77 25.08 -23.99
C LYS A 30 24.18 25.46 -23.53
N ASP A 31 25.02 25.53 -24.56
CA ASP A 31 26.09 26.49 -24.83
C ASP A 31 27.00 26.93 -23.68
N ILE A 32 28.27 26.60 -23.90
CA ILE A 32 29.44 26.85 -23.08
C ILE A 32 29.90 28.29 -23.32
N GLU A 33 29.88 29.13 -22.28
CA GLU A 33 30.85 30.22 -22.14
C GLU A 33 31.02 30.61 -20.66
N ASP A 34 32.25 30.96 -20.32
CA ASP A 34 32.81 31.37 -19.03
C ASP A 34 33.20 30.30 -18.01
N GLY A 35 34.53 30.12 -17.94
CA GLY A 35 35.24 29.20 -17.06
C GLY A 35 35.13 29.56 -15.59
N ASN A 36 34.28 28.82 -14.88
CA ASN A 36 34.54 28.27 -13.54
C ASN A 36 33.39 27.35 -13.10
N HIS A 37 33.09 26.31 -13.91
CA HIS A 37 31.92 25.47 -13.68
C HIS A 37 32.27 24.21 -12.86
N TYR A 38 32.53 24.39 -11.56
CA TYR A 38 32.11 23.34 -10.63
C TYR A 38 30.58 23.44 -10.54
N THR A 39 29.86 22.43 -11.02
CA THR A 39 28.46 22.26 -10.63
C THR A 39 28.45 22.05 -9.13
N THR A 40 28.25 23.11 -8.35
CA THR A 40 27.61 22.97 -7.06
C THR A 40 26.29 22.31 -7.37
N VAL A 41 26.22 20.97 -7.19
CA VAL A 41 24.95 20.25 -7.09
C VAL A 41 24.16 21.07 -6.11
N LYS A 42 23.15 21.76 -6.63
CA LYS A 42 22.33 22.76 -5.93
C LYS A 42 22.00 22.16 -4.57
N SER A 43 22.72 22.59 -3.52
CA SER A 43 22.25 22.38 -2.16
C SER A 43 20.84 22.94 -2.18
N PRO A 44 19.81 22.11 -1.92
CA PRO A 44 18.44 22.55 -2.11
C PRO A 44 18.25 23.86 -1.39
N ASP A 45 17.75 24.84 -2.14
CA ASP A 45 17.39 26.15 -1.65
C ASP A 45 16.64 25.98 -0.31
N PRO A 46 17.13 26.56 0.80
CA PRO A 46 16.51 26.37 2.11
C PRO A 46 15.09 26.94 2.17
N THR A 47 14.69 27.77 1.20
CA THR A 47 13.31 28.28 1.09
C THR A 47 12.39 27.38 0.24
N GLY A 48 12.93 26.36 -0.43
CA GLY A 48 12.18 25.36 -1.20
C GLY A 48 11.87 24.07 -0.44
N ILE A 49 12.28 23.98 0.83
CA ILE A 49 12.10 22.79 1.69
C ILE A 49 10.83 22.89 2.56
N GLU A 50 9.99 23.89 2.34
CA GLU A 50 8.65 24.00 2.97
C GLU A 50 7.54 23.39 2.10
N GLY A 51 7.90 22.68 1.02
CA GLY A 51 7.00 21.87 0.21
C GLY A 51 6.71 20.52 0.86
N GLY A 52 5.86 20.52 1.88
CA GLY A 52 5.48 19.35 2.65
C GLY A 52 4.99 18.16 1.80
N ALA A 53 5.44 16.96 2.22
CA ALA A 53 5.08 15.62 1.76
C ALA A 53 5.54 15.19 0.36
N LEU A 54 6.07 13.96 0.27
CA LEU A 54 6.38 13.23 -0.98
C LEU A 54 5.14 12.85 -1.82
N ARG A 55 3.95 13.30 -1.40
CA ARG A 55 2.68 13.08 -2.09
C ARG A 55 1.92 14.39 -2.09
N GLU A 56 1.37 14.79 -3.25
CA GLU A 56 0.42 15.90 -3.31
C GLU A 56 -0.80 15.56 -2.43
N GLY A 57 -1.08 16.45 -1.47
CA GLY A 57 -2.16 16.33 -0.50
C GLY A 57 -1.69 16.62 0.93
N GLY A 58 -2.49 17.37 1.68
CA GLY A 58 -2.23 17.63 3.11
C GLY A 58 -2.27 16.35 3.95
N ALA A 59 -1.98 16.48 5.25
CA ALA A 59 -2.05 15.37 6.19
C ALA A 59 -3.40 14.64 6.07
N PRO A 60 -3.42 13.31 5.84
CA PRO A 60 -4.67 12.56 5.75
C PRO A 60 -5.45 12.73 7.05
N ASP A 61 -6.69 13.22 6.96
CA ASP A 61 -7.54 13.33 8.12
C ASP A 61 -7.89 11.92 8.62
N LEU A 62 -7.45 11.63 9.85
CA LEU A 62 -7.67 10.34 10.52
C LEU A 62 -9.15 10.11 10.86
N LYS A 63 -9.94 11.18 10.95
CA LYS A 63 -11.38 11.13 11.22
C LYS A 63 -12.23 11.03 9.94
N SER A 64 -11.60 11.11 8.76
CA SER A 64 -12.29 10.88 7.49
C SER A 64 -12.78 9.44 7.36
N LYS A 65 -13.90 9.25 6.67
CA LYS A 65 -14.53 7.94 6.41
C LYS A 65 -13.58 6.96 5.71
N ASP A 66 -12.67 7.48 4.89
CA ASP A 66 -11.68 6.67 4.17
C ASP A 66 -10.57 6.13 5.11
N SER A 67 -10.19 6.91 6.13
CA SER A 67 -9.18 6.54 7.14
C SER A 67 -9.76 5.64 8.24
N LEU A 68 -11.07 5.76 8.51
CA LEU A 68 -11.77 4.97 9.51
C LEU A 68 -11.69 3.46 9.22
N GLY A 69 -11.77 3.06 7.94
CA GLY A 69 -11.65 1.67 7.54
C GLY A 69 -10.30 1.05 7.94
N LEU A 70 -9.22 1.80 7.80
CA LEU A 70 -7.88 1.37 8.22
C LEU A 70 -7.75 1.26 9.75
N LEU A 71 -8.40 2.16 10.49
CA LEU A 71 -8.41 2.11 11.95
C LEU A 71 -9.18 0.88 12.47
N VAL A 72 -10.38 0.64 11.93
CA VAL A 72 -11.19 -0.53 12.29
C VAL A 72 -10.48 -1.83 11.92
N GLN A 73 -9.86 -1.87 10.74
CA GLN A 73 -9.00 -2.97 10.30
C GLN A 73 -7.89 -3.26 11.30
N TYR A 74 -7.16 -2.24 11.74
CA TYR A 74 -6.05 -2.40 12.68
C TYR A 74 -6.53 -2.86 14.06
N ALA A 75 -7.66 -2.33 14.53
CA ALA A 75 -8.30 -2.78 15.76
C ALA A 75 -8.71 -4.25 15.68
N ALA A 76 -9.29 -4.69 14.56
CA ALA A 76 -9.68 -6.08 14.35
C ALA A 76 -8.45 -7.02 14.29
N VAL A 77 -7.35 -6.60 13.67
CA VAL A 77 -6.08 -7.35 13.71
C VAL A 77 -5.54 -7.45 15.13
N GLY A 78 -5.58 -6.35 15.91
CA GLY A 78 -5.18 -6.33 17.31
C GLY A 78 -6.02 -7.28 18.17
N LEU A 79 -7.34 -7.32 17.95
CA LEU A 79 -8.23 -8.26 18.62
C LEU A 79 -7.88 -9.71 18.28
N ASN A 80 -7.67 -10.04 17.01
CA ASN A 80 -7.27 -11.39 16.60
C ASN A 80 -5.93 -11.80 17.23
N TYR A 81 -4.97 -10.87 17.28
CA TYR A 81 -3.65 -11.12 17.88
C TYR A 81 -3.70 -11.26 19.41
N GLY A 82 -4.67 -10.62 20.07
CA GLY A 82 -4.88 -10.80 21.51
C GLY A 82 -5.62 -12.10 21.84
N VAL A 83 -6.71 -12.37 21.13
CA VAL A 83 -7.64 -13.46 21.46
C VAL A 83 -7.12 -14.81 21.02
N LEU A 84 -6.65 -14.96 19.77
CA LEU A 84 -6.30 -16.29 19.24
C LEU A 84 -5.12 -16.93 19.98
N PRO A 85 -3.99 -16.23 20.22
CA PRO A 85 -2.89 -16.80 20.99
C PRO A 85 -3.26 -17.10 22.44
N ALA A 86 -4.15 -16.31 23.05
CA ALA A 86 -4.62 -16.55 24.41
C ALA A 86 -5.44 -17.84 24.54
N THR A 87 -6.08 -18.30 23.46
CA THR A 87 -6.83 -19.57 23.44
C THR A 87 -5.95 -20.81 23.25
N ILE A 88 -4.71 -20.66 22.77
CA ILE A 88 -3.81 -21.80 22.50
C ILE A 88 -3.48 -22.57 23.78
N TYR A 89 -3.14 -21.85 24.86
CA TYR A 89 -2.79 -22.45 26.13
C TYR A 89 -3.94 -23.28 26.74
N PRO A 90 -5.16 -22.73 26.95
CA PRO A 90 -6.25 -23.52 27.50
C PRO A 90 -6.66 -24.68 26.58
N PHE A 91 -6.63 -24.51 25.26
CA PHE A 91 -6.97 -25.58 24.33
C PHE A 91 -5.97 -26.76 24.39
N LEU A 92 -4.67 -26.47 24.24
CA LEU A 92 -3.66 -27.53 24.18
C LEU A 92 -3.33 -28.11 25.56
N GLN A 93 -3.25 -27.27 26.59
CA GLN A 93 -2.84 -27.71 27.93
C GLN A 93 -3.99 -28.29 28.76
N ASN A 94 -5.17 -27.66 28.76
CA ASN A 94 -6.28 -28.09 29.63
C ASN A 94 -7.21 -29.13 28.96
N PHE A 95 -7.49 -29.00 27.66
CA PHE A 95 -8.34 -29.98 26.96
C PHE A 95 -7.51 -31.17 26.44
N LEU A 96 -6.41 -30.91 25.73
CA LEU A 96 -5.60 -31.95 25.11
C LEU A 96 -4.52 -32.55 26.02
N ASN A 97 -4.29 -31.99 27.22
CA ASN A 97 -3.23 -32.42 28.15
C ASN A 97 -1.83 -32.50 27.50
N ALA A 98 -1.54 -31.61 26.55
CA ALA A 98 -0.26 -31.55 25.86
C ALA A 98 0.88 -31.22 26.83
N SER A 99 2.11 -31.68 26.54
CA SER A 99 3.28 -31.29 27.34
C SER A 99 3.62 -29.81 27.10
N GLY A 100 4.25 -29.15 28.08
CA GLY A 100 4.63 -27.74 27.95
C GLY A 100 5.53 -27.47 26.74
N THR A 101 6.37 -28.43 26.35
CA THR A 101 7.18 -28.38 25.14
C THR A 101 6.31 -28.38 23.87
N GLN A 102 5.28 -29.24 23.82
CA GLN A 102 4.35 -29.30 22.69
C GLN A 102 3.55 -27.99 22.54
N VAL A 103 3.10 -27.40 23.65
CA VAL A 103 2.40 -26.10 23.64
C VAL A 103 3.30 -25.00 23.09
N THR A 104 4.57 -24.96 23.51
CA THR A 104 5.54 -23.95 23.08
C THR A 104 5.87 -24.08 21.59
N THR A 105 6.04 -25.32 21.11
CA THR A 105 6.24 -25.59 19.68
C THR A 105 5.03 -25.16 18.86
N ALA A 106 3.81 -25.50 19.31
CA ALA A 106 2.58 -25.11 18.63
C ALA A 106 2.41 -23.57 18.57
N GLN A 107 2.68 -22.86 19.67
CA GLN A 107 2.67 -21.39 19.68
C GLN A 107 3.65 -20.80 18.66
N THR A 108 4.84 -21.38 18.54
CA THR A 108 5.85 -20.94 17.56
C THR A 108 5.36 -21.16 16.13
N LEU A 109 4.75 -22.31 15.85
CA LEU A 109 4.19 -22.61 14.52
C LEU A 109 3.07 -21.64 14.11
N VAL A 110 2.24 -21.18 15.06
CA VAL A 110 1.17 -20.20 14.80
C VAL A 110 1.72 -18.83 14.41
N VAL A 111 2.92 -18.46 14.88
CA VAL A 111 3.57 -17.18 14.52
C VAL A 111 4.31 -17.26 13.18
N LEU A 112 4.68 -18.45 12.70
CA LEU A 112 5.42 -18.60 11.44
C LEU A 112 4.80 -17.90 10.22
N PRO A 113 3.47 -17.94 9.98
CA PRO A 113 2.84 -17.21 8.90
C PRO A 113 3.16 -15.71 8.88
N TRP A 114 3.38 -15.10 10.05
CA TRP A 114 3.74 -13.67 10.17
C TRP A 114 5.05 -13.35 9.45
N SER A 115 6.02 -14.26 9.49
CA SER A 115 7.31 -14.13 8.79
C SER A 115 7.13 -14.06 7.27
N PHE A 116 6.07 -14.65 6.72
CA PHE A 116 5.82 -14.67 5.28
C PHE A 116 5.17 -13.38 4.76
N LYS A 117 4.91 -12.36 5.59
CA LYS A 117 4.27 -11.11 5.15
C LYS A 117 4.96 -10.47 3.94
N CYS A 118 6.28 -10.60 3.84
CA CYS A 118 7.06 -10.01 2.75
C CYS A 118 6.70 -10.65 1.40
N PHE A 119 6.48 -11.96 1.37
CA PHE A 119 6.05 -12.67 0.16
C PHE A 119 4.64 -12.26 -0.24
N TYR A 120 3.71 -12.19 0.71
CA TYR A 120 2.37 -11.68 0.45
C TYR A 120 2.37 -10.22 -0.02
N GLY A 121 3.30 -9.40 0.48
CA GLY A 121 3.52 -8.03 0.00
C GLY A 121 3.93 -7.99 -1.48
N ILE A 122 4.95 -8.76 -1.86
CA ILE A 122 5.42 -8.87 -3.25
C ILE A 122 4.30 -9.40 -4.16
N LEU A 123 3.60 -10.46 -3.75
CA LEU A 123 2.46 -11.02 -4.50
C LEU A 123 1.36 -9.97 -4.71
N SER A 124 1.00 -9.23 -3.66
CA SER A 124 -0.04 -8.20 -3.74
C SER A 124 0.34 -6.99 -4.59
N ASP A 125 1.64 -6.67 -4.68
CA ASP A 125 2.14 -5.56 -5.49
C ASP A 125 2.30 -5.95 -6.98
N CYS A 126 2.59 -7.22 -7.28
CA CYS A 126 2.81 -7.73 -8.64
C CYS A 126 1.53 -8.18 -9.36
N VAL A 127 0.50 -8.66 -8.64
CA VAL A 127 -0.74 -9.19 -9.23
C VAL A 127 -1.94 -8.29 -8.88
N PRO A 128 -2.30 -7.33 -9.76
CA PRO A 128 -3.52 -6.57 -9.58
C PRO A 128 -4.74 -7.44 -9.88
N LEU A 129 -5.57 -7.71 -8.87
CA LEU A 129 -6.85 -8.40 -9.03
C LEU A 129 -7.95 -7.38 -9.38
N TRP A 130 -8.66 -7.59 -10.49
CA TRP A 130 -9.80 -6.74 -10.92
C TRP A 130 -9.52 -5.23 -10.93
N GLY A 131 -8.31 -4.80 -11.26
CA GLY A 131 -7.95 -3.37 -11.33
C GLY A 131 -7.69 -2.70 -9.98
N TYR A 132 -7.85 -3.40 -8.85
CA TYR A 132 -7.54 -2.91 -7.51
C TYR A 132 -6.33 -3.65 -6.92
N ARG A 133 -5.30 -2.93 -6.47
CA ARG A 133 -4.04 -3.55 -5.99
C ARG A 133 -4.08 -4.09 -4.55
N ARG A 134 -4.70 -3.40 -3.59
CA ARG A 134 -4.53 -3.73 -2.15
C ARG A 134 -5.81 -4.16 -1.45
N ARG A 135 -6.96 -3.63 -1.88
CA ARG A 135 -8.29 -3.91 -1.30
C ARG A 135 -8.73 -5.39 -1.43
N PRO A 136 -8.65 -6.05 -2.60
CA PRO A 136 -9.11 -7.44 -2.72
C PRO A 136 -8.28 -8.44 -1.90
N TRP A 137 -6.97 -8.24 -1.81
CA TRP A 137 -6.08 -9.08 -1.00
C TRP A 137 -6.41 -9.03 0.49
N MET A 138 -6.82 -7.87 1.03
CA MET A 138 -7.30 -7.77 2.40
C MET A 138 -8.59 -8.56 2.62
N VAL A 139 -9.55 -8.46 1.70
CA VAL A 139 -10.84 -9.18 1.81
C VAL A 139 -10.63 -10.69 1.77
N ILE A 140 -9.78 -11.19 0.88
CA ILE A 140 -9.44 -12.62 0.79
C ILE A 140 -8.84 -13.11 2.12
N GLY A 141 -7.91 -12.35 2.71
CA GLY A 141 -7.33 -12.70 4.02
C GLY A 141 -8.37 -12.78 5.13
N TRP A 142 -9.33 -11.86 5.17
CA TRP A 142 -10.43 -11.89 6.12
C TRP A 142 -11.40 -13.04 5.91
N ILE A 143 -11.71 -13.40 4.66
CA ILE A 143 -12.57 -14.55 4.36
C ILE A 143 -11.91 -15.83 4.86
N ILE A 144 -10.60 -16.01 4.63
CA ILE A 144 -9.84 -17.16 5.13
C ILE A 144 -9.85 -17.19 6.65
N CYS A 145 -9.66 -16.03 7.30
CA CYS A 145 -9.74 -15.90 8.76
C CYS A 145 -11.12 -16.32 9.29
N LEU A 146 -12.20 -15.77 8.74
CA LEU A 146 -13.57 -16.12 9.13
C LEU A 146 -13.86 -17.61 8.92
N LEU A 147 -13.46 -18.17 7.78
CA LEU A 147 -13.64 -19.59 7.50
C LEU A 147 -12.90 -20.47 8.52
N SER A 148 -11.66 -20.12 8.86
CA SER A 148 -10.86 -20.82 9.87
C SER A 148 -11.54 -20.79 11.24
N LEU A 149 -12.07 -19.64 11.65
CA LEU A 149 -12.80 -19.49 12.91
C LEU A 149 -14.11 -20.29 12.89
N LEU A 150 -14.82 -20.33 11.78
CA LEU A 150 -16.05 -21.12 11.63
C LEU A 150 -15.80 -22.63 11.68
N ILE A 151 -14.65 -23.11 11.20
CA ILE A 151 -14.28 -24.52 11.28
C ILE A 151 -13.89 -24.91 12.71
N MET A 152 -13.30 -23.97 13.46
CA MET A 152 -12.88 -24.20 14.85
C MET A 152 -14.04 -24.14 15.85
N ALA A 153 -15.07 -23.33 15.56
CA ALA A 153 -16.27 -23.16 16.38
C ALA A 153 -17.18 -24.40 16.35
#